data_AF-A0A2E9C632-F1
#
_entry.id   AF-A0A2E9C632-F1
#
_cell.length_a   1.000
_cell.length_b   1.000
_cell.length_c   1.000
_cell.angle_alpha   90.00
_cell.angle_beta   90.00
_cell.angle_gamma   90.00
#
_symmetry.space_group_name_H-M   'P 1'
#
loop_
_entity.id
_entity.type
_entity.pdbx_description
1 polymer ?
#
loop_
_entity_poly.entity_id
_entity_poly.type
_entity_poly.pdbx_seq_one_letter_code
_entity_poly.pdbx_strand_id
1 'polypeptide(L)'
;MTYKYLNKWLEERPLKNLTFQQKLMAIDNCSLTRRLSSINKKVKITHIDSCIKKQNTKIRTYLPGLCFVRVVQLDSEKITGAPIEAFSMISLKDLTGNERLIPYLKGRSLGTFILKRYKYKKIYTSYDVKGKLPKIIRNIIYKYKKKYILVQEWLSFPDFYSKLTLFECRRNFR
;
A
#
# COMPACT_ATOMS: atom_id res chain seq x y z
N MET A 1 9.89 7.87 27.55
CA MET A 1 8.93 7.04 26.80
C MET A 1 8.30 7.87 25.69
N THR A 2 8.69 7.66 24.43
CA THR A 2 8.02 8.30 23.29
C THR A 2 6.68 7.61 23.07
N TYR A 3 5.59 8.32 23.37
CA TYR A 3 4.24 7.82 23.20
C TYR A 3 3.96 7.46 21.73
N LYS A 4 3.95 6.16 21.40
CA LYS A 4 3.68 5.66 20.04
C LYS A 4 2.34 6.14 19.46
N TYR A 5 1.37 6.47 20.33
CA TYR A 5 0.06 6.97 19.90
C TYR A 5 0.14 8.39 19.33
N LEU A 6 1.01 9.26 19.87
CA LEU A 6 1.19 10.65 19.43
C LEU A 6 1.77 10.71 18.02
N ASN A 7 2.75 9.84 17.71
CA ASN A 7 3.32 9.75 16.37
C ASN A 7 2.30 9.29 15.33
N LYS A 8 1.44 8.32 15.67
CA LYS A 8 0.35 7.89 14.77
C LYS A 8 -0.66 9.00 14.50
N TRP A 9 -0.97 9.80 15.52
CA TRP A 9 -1.89 10.94 15.36
C TRP A 9 -1.32 11.99 14.40
N LEU A 10 -0.01 12.26 14.45
CA LEU A 10 0.65 13.15 13.50
C LEU A 10 0.62 12.59 12.07
N GLU A 11 0.87 11.28 11.90
CA GLU A 11 0.77 10.60 10.59
C GLU A 11 -0.65 10.66 10.01
N GLU A 12 -1.68 10.51 10.86
CA GLU A 12 -3.10 10.49 10.47
C GLU A 12 -3.71 11.90 10.37
N ARG A 13 -2.99 12.97 10.72
CA ARG A 13 -3.47 14.37 10.64
C ARG A 13 -4.05 14.73 9.26
N PRO A 14 -3.49 14.32 8.11
CA PRO A 14 -4.07 14.59 6.80
C PRO A 14 -5.48 14.01 6.61
N LEU A 15 -5.89 13.03 7.42
CA LEU A 15 -7.18 12.35 7.33
C LEU A 15 -8.28 13.04 8.15
N LYS A 16 -7.99 14.15 8.87
CA LYS A 16 -8.92 14.77 9.84
C LYS A 16 -10.33 15.02 9.30
N ASN A 17 -10.43 15.55 8.07
CA ASN A 17 -11.70 15.98 7.46
C ASN A 17 -12.41 14.89 6.66
N LEU A 18 -11.93 13.65 6.72
CA LEU A 18 -12.55 12.52 6.04
C LEU A 18 -13.70 11.92 6.85
N THR A 19 -14.64 11.29 6.15
CA THR A 19 -15.69 10.47 6.77
C THR A 19 -15.10 9.28 7.51
N PHE A 20 -15.87 8.65 8.39
CA PHE A 20 -15.40 7.52 9.17
C PHE A 20 -14.94 6.36 8.27
N GLN A 21 -15.71 6.02 7.24
CA GLN A 21 -15.41 4.95 6.29
C GLN A 21 -14.14 5.25 5.48
N GLN A 22 -13.96 6.51 5.05
CA GLN A 22 -12.73 6.95 4.38
C GLN A 22 -11.50 6.83 5.28
N LYS A 23 -11.64 7.17 6.57
CA LYS A 23 -10.57 6.99 7.57
C LYS A 23 -10.23 5.51 7.75
N LEU A 24 -11.25 4.66 7.91
CA LEU A 24 -11.04 3.21 8.04
C LEU A 24 -10.31 2.62 6.84
N MET A 25 -10.72 3.02 5.63
CA MET A 25 -10.07 2.64 4.38
C MET A 25 -8.58 3.02 4.36
N ALA A 26 -8.26 4.26 4.75
CA ALA A 26 -6.90 4.74 4.79
C ALA A 26 -6.03 3.96 5.79
N ILE A 27 -6.51 3.78 7.03
CA ILE A 27 -5.70 3.23 8.14
C ILE A 27 -5.62 1.69 8.15
N ASP A 28 -6.33 1.01 7.25
CA ASP A 28 -6.40 -0.45 7.24
C ASP A 28 -5.02 -1.09 7.11
N ASN A 29 -4.66 -1.93 8.08
CA ASN A 29 -3.39 -2.63 8.13
C ASN A 29 -3.37 -3.91 7.29
N CYS A 30 -4.52 -4.38 6.82
CA CYS A 30 -4.59 -5.50 5.88
C CYS A 30 -4.04 -5.08 4.51
N SER A 31 -3.36 -5.99 3.80
CA SER A 31 -3.07 -5.74 2.39
C SER A 31 -4.38 -5.57 1.62
N LEU A 32 -4.41 -4.64 0.69
CA LEU A 32 -5.61 -4.37 -0.12
C LEU A 32 -6.14 -5.65 -0.78
N THR A 33 -5.24 -6.48 -1.34
CA THR A 33 -5.64 -7.77 -1.95
C THR A 33 -6.29 -8.72 -0.95
N ARG A 34 -5.74 -8.88 0.26
CA ARG A 34 -6.35 -9.75 1.30
C ARG A 34 -7.68 -9.19 1.77
N ARG A 35 -7.80 -7.88 1.92
CA ARG A 35 -9.04 -7.21 2.33
C ARG A 35 -10.13 -7.43 1.28
N LEU A 36 -9.82 -7.17 0.01
CA LEU A 36 -10.73 -7.45 -1.10
C LEU A 36 -11.06 -8.95 -1.19
N SER A 37 -10.07 -9.84 -1.01
CA SER A 37 -10.26 -11.29 -1.04
C SER A 37 -11.14 -11.83 0.09
N SER A 38 -11.13 -11.20 1.27
CA SER A 38 -11.97 -11.63 2.40
C SER A 38 -13.47 -11.43 2.16
N ILE A 39 -13.83 -10.57 1.21
CA ILE A 39 -15.21 -10.17 0.93
C ILE A 39 -15.64 -10.62 -0.49
N ASN A 40 -14.68 -10.88 -1.38
CA ASN A 40 -14.89 -11.45 -2.70
C ASN A 40 -13.83 -12.53 -3.03
N LYS A 41 -14.22 -13.69 -3.55
CA LYS A 41 -13.28 -14.78 -3.86
C LYS A 41 -12.31 -14.44 -5.01
N LYS A 42 -12.63 -13.47 -5.89
CA LYS A 42 -11.82 -13.14 -7.06
C LYS A 42 -11.44 -11.66 -7.08
N VAL A 43 -10.16 -11.37 -6.79
CA VAL A 43 -9.53 -10.06 -7.01
C VAL A 43 -8.69 -10.16 -8.27
N LYS A 44 -8.99 -9.35 -9.28
CA LYS A 44 -8.21 -9.28 -10.52
C LYS A 44 -7.13 -8.23 -10.35
N ILE A 45 -5.90 -8.58 -10.71
CA ILE A 45 -4.77 -7.65 -10.67
C ILE A 45 -4.22 -7.56 -12.09
N THR A 46 -4.36 -6.39 -12.69
CA THR A 46 -3.90 -6.10 -14.05
C THR A 46 -2.58 -5.37 -13.96
N HIS A 47 -1.56 -5.88 -14.67
CA HIS A 47 -0.31 -5.15 -14.84
C HIS A 47 -0.53 -4.02 -15.84
N ILE A 48 -0.19 -2.80 -15.46
CA ILE A 48 -0.33 -1.63 -16.34
C ILE A 48 1.01 -1.31 -16.98
N ASP A 49 2.03 -1.07 -16.15
CA ASP A 49 3.35 -0.67 -16.63
C ASP A 49 4.44 -1.05 -15.63
N SER A 50 5.66 -1.21 -16.15
CA SER A 50 6.86 -1.36 -15.35
C SER A 50 8.04 -0.67 -16.02
N CYS A 51 8.80 0.10 -15.25
CA CYS A 51 9.95 0.83 -15.75
C CYS A 51 11.08 0.91 -14.72
N ILE A 52 12.27 1.31 -15.18
CA ILE A 52 13.39 1.65 -14.32
C ILE A 52 13.54 3.16 -14.34
N LYS A 53 13.54 3.80 -13.17
CA LYS A 53 13.73 5.25 -13.06
C LYS A 53 14.48 5.66 -11.80
N LYS A 54 15.09 6.84 -11.83
CA LYS A 54 15.60 7.49 -10.62
C LYS A 54 14.41 7.94 -9.77
N GLN A 55 14.49 7.70 -8.47
CA GLN A 55 13.53 8.17 -7.49
C GLN A 55 13.69 9.66 -7.17
N ASN A 56 12.65 10.23 -6.57
CA ASN A 56 12.71 11.57 -6.01
C ASN A 56 13.67 11.62 -4.80
N THR A 57 14.31 12.78 -4.58
CA THR A 57 15.24 13.04 -3.46
C THR A 57 14.62 12.73 -2.09
N LYS A 58 13.31 12.98 -1.91
CA LYS A 58 12.60 12.77 -0.64
C LYS A 58 12.63 11.32 -0.11
N ILE A 59 12.76 10.33 -1.00
CA ILE A 59 12.74 8.90 -0.63
C ILE A 59 14.10 8.22 -0.86
N ARG A 60 15.14 8.99 -1.22
CA ARG A 60 16.47 8.48 -1.57
C ARG A 60 17.13 7.68 -0.44
N THR A 61 16.86 8.03 0.81
CA THR A 61 17.37 7.33 2.00
C THR A 61 16.88 5.87 2.07
N TYR A 62 15.64 5.61 1.65
CA TYR A 62 15.07 4.27 1.63
C TYR A 62 15.36 3.55 0.32
N LEU A 63 15.31 4.28 -0.78
CA LEU A 63 15.41 3.75 -2.13
C LEU A 63 16.56 4.46 -2.84
N PRO A 64 17.82 4.01 -2.72
CA PRO A 64 18.95 4.66 -3.36
C PRO A 64 19.14 4.20 -4.81
N GLY A 65 19.80 5.04 -5.63
CA GLY A 65 20.22 4.67 -6.99
C GLY A 65 19.10 4.70 -8.03
N LEU A 66 19.08 3.70 -8.91
CA LEU A 66 17.97 3.44 -9.83
C LEU A 66 16.97 2.49 -9.15
N CYS A 67 15.68 2.67 -9.42
CA CYS A 67 14.63 1.84 -8.87
C CYS A 67 13.83 1.17 -9.99
N PHE A 68 13.46 -0.08 -9.73
CA PHE A 68 12.39 -0.75 -10.49
C PHE A 68 11.05 -0.28 -9.95
N VAL A 69 10.16 0.04 -10.88
CA VAL A 69 8.83 0.57 -10.63
C VAL A 69 7.83 -0.32 -11.33
N ARG A 70 6.74 -0.62 -10.62
CA ARG A 70 5.63 -1.40 -11.13
C ARG A 70 4.32 -0.73 -10.77
N VAL A 71 3.46 -0.56 -11.77
CA VAL A 71 2.10 -0.04 -11.66
C VAL A 71 1.10 -1.14 -11.99
N VAL A 72 0.11 -1.28 -11.13
CA VAL A 72 -0.97 -2.26 -11.28
C VAL A 72 -2.31 -1.62 -10.99
N GLN A 73 -3.35 -2.20 -11.54
CA GLN A 73 -4.73 -1.93 -11.16
C GLN A 73 -5.31 -3.16 -10.45
N LEU A 74 -6.02 -2.92 -9.37
CA LEU A 74 -6.77 -3.93 -8.63
C LEU A 74 -8.26 -3.71 -8.88
N ASP A 75 -8.92 -4.77 -9.29
CA ASP A 75 -10.34 -4.77 -9.62
C ASP A 75 -11.05 -5.95 -8.93
N SER A 76 -12.32 -5.76 -8.62
CA SER A 76 -13.21 -6.71 -7.95
C SER A 76 -14.64 -6.28 -8.24
N GLU A 77 -15.54 -7.23 -8.46
CA GLU A 77 -16.96 -6.99 -8.77
C GLU A 77 -17.69 -6.08 -7.75
N LYS A 78 -17.17 -5.97 -6.52
CA LYS A 78 -17.73 -5.13 -5.45
C LYS A 78 -17.08 -3.74 -5.33
N ILE A 79 -16.06 -3.42 -6.13
CA ILE A 79 -15.55 -2.07 -6.24
C ILE A 79 -16.50 -1.33 -7.18
N THR A 80 -17.47 -0.62 -6.60
CA THR A 80 -18.32 0.30 -7.34
C THR A 80 -17.50 1.54 -7.71
N GLY A 81 -16.93 1.55 -8.91
CA GLY A 81 -16.15 2.67 -9.42
C GLY A 81 -14.93 2.26 -10.25
N ALA A 82 -13.97 3.17 -10.37
CA ALA A 82 -12.73 2.90 -11.10
C ALA A 82 -11.84 1.89 -10.35
N PRO A 83 -11.09 1.04 -11.09
CA PRO A 83 -10.09 0.16 -10.51
C PRO A 83 -9.10 0.92 -9.62
N ILE A 84 -8.64 0.24 -8.58
CA ILE A 84 -7.70 0.82 -7.62
C ILE A 84 -6.30 0.76 -8.21
N GLU A 85 -5.70 1.92 -8.48
CA GLU A 85 -4.31 1.99 -8.87
C GLU A 85 -3.40 1.74 -7.66
N ALA A 86 -2.36 0.95 -7.87
CA ALA A 86 -1.29 0.78 -6.92
C ALA A 86 0.06 0.78 -7.63
N PHE A 87 1.02 1.41 -6.98
CA PHE A 87 2.39 1.55 -7.41
C PHE A 87 3.30 0.89 -6.39
N SER A 88 4.37 0.27 -6.87
CA SER A 88 5.44 -0.26 -6.03
C SER A 88 6.81 0.08 -6.59
N MET A 89 7.75 0.34 -5.69
CA MET A 89 9.11 0.73 -6.03
C MET A 89 10.11 0.04 -5.11
N ILE A 90 11.19 -0.46 -5.70
CA ILE A 90 12.32 -1.09 -5.01
C ILE A 90 13.63 -0.68 -5.71
N SER A 91 14.69 -0.44 -4.93
CA SER A 91 16.02 -0.16 -5.49
C SER A 91 16.53 -1.36 -6.27
N LEU A 92 17.17 -1.14 -7.42
CA LEU A 92 17.81 -2.24 -8.17
C LEU A 92 18.87 -2.97 -7.34
N LYS A 93 19.53 -2.27 -6.40
CA LYS A 93 20.49 -2.88 -5.48
C LYS A 93 19.84 -3.87 -4.51
N ASP A 94 18.55 -3.69 -4.22
CA ASP A 94 17.78 -4.54 -3.31
C ASP A 94 17.14 -5.75 -4.00
N LEU A 95 17.14 -5.78 -5.35
CA LEU A 95 16.70 -6.91 -6.19
C LEU A 95 17.73 -8.06 -6.17
N THR A 96 17.97 -8.61 -5.00
CA THR A 96 18.87 -9.74 -4.75
C THR A 96 18.12 -10.89 -4.08
N GLY A 97 18.56 -12.13 -4.24
CA GLY A 97 17.85 -13.30 -3.70
C GLY A 97 16.41 -13.40 -4.22
N ASN A 98 15.44 -13.65 -3.34
CA ASN A 98 14.03 -13.80 -3.73
C ASN A 98 13.44 -12.51 -4.35
N GLU A 99 13.94 -11.34 -3.97
CA GLU A 99 13.45 -10.05 -4.48
C GLU A 99 13.64 -9.90 -6.00
N ARG A 100 14.53 -10.69 -6.62
CA ARG A 100 14.67 -10.79 -8.08
C ARG A 100 13.38 -11.21 -8.79
N LEU A 101 12.43 -11.80 -8.08
CA LEU A 101 11.13 -12.20 -8.61
C LEU A 101 10.14 -11.04 -8.73
N ILE A 102 10.37 -9.90 -8.05
CA ILE A 102 9.44 -8.76 -8.03
C ILE A 102 9.13 -8.23 -9.45
N PRO A 103 10.11 -8.04 -10.35
CA PRO A 103 9.84 -7.63 -11.73
C PRO A 103 8.97 -8.61 -12.51
N TYR A 104 9.02 -9.90 -12.16
CA TYR A 104 8.29 -10.97 -12.84
C TYR A 104 6.89 -11.22 -12.26
N LEU A 105 6.45 -10.42 -11.28
CA LEU A 105 5.13 -10.61 -10.67
C LEU A 105 3.97 -10.38 -11.66
N LYS A 106 4.14 -9.58 -12.71
CA LYS A 106 3.11 -9.28 -13.73
C LYS A 106 1.75 -8.95 -13.08
N GLY A 107 0.73 -9.81 -13.23
CA GLY A 107 -0.61 -9.68 -12.63
C GLY A 107 -0.77 -10.32 -11.25
N ARG A 108 0.32 -10.58 -10.49
CA ARG A 108 0.26 -11.20 -9.15
C ARG A 108 0.39 -10.16 -8.04
N SER A 109 -0.33 -10.35 -6.93
CA SER A 109 -0.26 -9.43 -5.79
C SER A 109 1.16 -9.33 -5.22
N LEU A 110 1.65 -8.10 -5.04
CA LEU A 110 2.89 -7.88 -4.29
C LEU A 110 2.77 -8.37 -2.84
N GLY A 111 1.57 -8.26 -2.24
CA GLY A 111 1.27 -8.74 -0.89
C GLY A 111 1.59 -10.23 -0.73
N THR A 112 1.35 -11.05 -1.76
CA THR A 112 1.70 -12.48 -1.73
C THR A 112 3.21 -12.74 -1.68
N PHE A 113 4.03 -11.79 -2.13
CA PHE A 113 5.47 -11.89 -2.06
C PHE A 113 6.02 -11.35 -0.73
N ILE A 114 5.58 -10.15 -0.34
CA ILE A 114 6.15 -9.46 0.84
C ILE A 114 5.57 -9.95 2.17
N LEU A 115 4.31 -10.44 2.20
CA LEU A 115 3.61 -10.83 3.43
C LEU A 115 3.60 -12.35 3.69
N LYS A 116 3.67 -13.20 2.67
CA LYS A 116 3.51 -14.67 2.80
C LYS A 116 4.54 -15.36 3.73
N ARG A 117 5.68 -14.70 4.01
CA ARG A 117 6.73 -15.22 4.90
C ARG A 117 7.06 -14.28 6.07
N TYR A 118 6.21 -13.29 6.36
CA TYR A 118 6.45 -12.27 7.41
C TYR A 118 7.80 -11.56 7.33
N LYS A 119 8.41 -11.52 6.15
CA LYS A 119 9.76 -10.96 5.98
C LYS A 119 9.73 -9.44 6.06
N TYR A 120 8.78 -8.83 5.37
CA TYR A 120 8.68 -7.37 5.30
C TYR A 120 7.79 -6.83 6.42
N LYS A 121 8.33 -5.90 7.19
CA LYS A 121 7.60 -5.16 8.22
C LYS A 121 7.26 -3.77 7.70
N LYS A 122 6.01 -3.32 7.93
CA LYS A 122 5.60 -1.94 7.70
C LYS A 122 6.34 -1.04 8.70
N ILE A 123 7.10 -0.06 8.23
CA ILE A 123 7.88 0.84 9.09
C ILE A 123 7.41 2.30 9.05
N TYR A 124 6.71 2.68 7.99
CA TYR A 124 6.22 4.04 7.80
C TYR A 124 4.96 4.02 6.96
N THR A 125 4.01 4.89 7.31
CA THR A 125 2.82 5.18 6.50
C THR A 125 2.62 6.68 6.46
N SER A 126 2.31 7.22 5.28
CA SER A 126 1.85 8.59 5.14
C SER A 126 0.66 8.67 4.21
N TYR A 127 -0.11 9.73 4.40
CA TYR A 127 -1.34 9.97 3.65
C TYR A 127 -1.27 11.33 2.98
N ASP A 128 -1.77 11.39 1.75
CA ASP A 128 -2.04 12.61 1.03
C ASP A 128 -3.48 12.54 0.53
N VAL A 129 -4.23 13.63 0.64
CA VAL A 129 -5.66 13.68 0.31
C VAL A 129 -5.85 14.77 -0.73
N LYS A 130 -6.36 14.41 -1.90
CA LYS A 130 -6.53 15.34 -3.03
C LYS A 130 -7.95 15.37 -3.55
N GLY A 131 -8.36 16.54 -4.05
CA GLY A 131 -9.61 16.74 -4.78
C GLY A 131 -10.84 17.00 -3.89
N LYS A 132 -11.96 17.35 -4.53
CA LYS A 132 -13.27 17.59 -3.88
C LYS A 132 -13.94 16.28 -3.43
N LEU A 133 -13.85 15.24 -4.25
CA LEU A 133 -14.06 13.85 -3.82
C LEU A 133 -12.70 13.32 -3.37
N PRO A 134 -12.51 12.97 -2.09
CA PRO A 134 -11.17 12.74 -1.56
C PRO A 134 -10.59 11.46 -2.15
N LYS A 135 -9.64 11.61 -3.09
CA LYS A 135 -8.73 10.56 -3.51
C LYS A 135 -7.65 10.45 -2.44
N ILE A 136 -7.67 9.37 -1.67
CA ILE A 136 -6.71 9.15 -0.59
C ILE A 136 -5.51 8.41 -1.16
N ILE A 137 -4.35 9.04 -1.11
CA ILE A 137 -3.08 8.45 -1.50
C ILE A 137 -2.40 7.94 -0.25
N ARG A 138 -2.25 6.63 -0.15
CA ARG A 138 -1.58 5.97 0.97
C ARG A 138 -0.20 5.52 0.53
N ASN A 139 0.85 6.06 1.16
CA ASN A 139 2.23 5.65 0.94
C ASN A 139 2.69 4.78 2.11
N ILE A 140 3.27 3.62 1.83
CA ILE A 140 3.72 2.66 2.82
C ILE A 140 5.14 2.24 2.49
N ILE A 141 6.03 2.30 3.49
CA ILE A 141 7.37 1.73 3.36
C ILE A 141 7.43 0.42 4.15
N TYR A 142 7.79 -0.64 3.42
CA TYR A 142 8.08 -1.95 3.97
C TYR A 142 9.60 -2.17 4.04
N LYS A 143 10.07 -2.80 5.12
CA LYS A 143 11.48 -3.10 5.34
C LYS A 143 11.70 -4.59 5.62
N TYR A 144 12.71 -5.17 4.97
CA TYR A 144 13.27 -6.46 5.32
C TYR A 144 14.80 -6.37 5.33
N LYS A 145 15.42 -6.60 6.48
CA LYS A 145 16.87 -6.35 6.68
C LYS A 145 17.22 -4.91 6.25
N LYS A 146 18.10 -4.74 5.26
CA LYS A 146 18.51 -3.44 4.70
C LYS A 146 17.73 -3.07 3.41
N LYS A 147 16.75 -3.87 3.01
CA LYS A 147 15.96 -3.68 1.78
C LYS A 147 14.66 -2.96 2.07
N TYR A 148 14.28 -2.07 1.17
CA TYR A 148 13.05 -1.29 1.29
C TYR A 148 12.17 -1.43 0.05
N ILE A 149 10.86 -1.44 0.29
CA ILE A 149 9.85 -1.38 -0.76
C ILE A 149 8.88 -0.27 -0.40
N LEU A 150 8.73 0.69 -1.31
CA LEU A 150 7.66 1.68 -1.25
C LEU A 150 6.44 1.13 -1.98
N VAL A 151 5.27 1.26 -1.37
CA VAL A 151 3.98 0.97 -1.98
C VAL A 151 3.13 2.24 -1.87
N GLN A 152 2.51 2.64 -2.97
CA GLN A 152 1.59 3.76 -3.02
C GLN A 152 0.25 3.26 -3.57
N GLU A 153 -0.84 3.56 -2.89
CA GLU A 153 -2.18 3.10 -3.24
C GLU A 153 -3.12 4.30 -3.32
N TRP A 154 -3.96 4.33 -4.36
CA TRP A 154 -4.95 5.37 -4.58
C TRP A 154 -6.35 4.87 -4.22
N LEU A 155 -6.83 5.22 -3.04
CA LEU A 155 -8.05 4.69 -2.45
C LEU A 155 -9.25 5.61 -2.70
N SER A 156 -10.35 5.03 -3.18
CA SER A 156 -11.58 5.77 -3.56
C SER A 156 -12.87 4.96 -3.42
N PHE A 157 -12.91 3.96 -2.54
CA PHE A 157 -14.02 3.01 -2.39
C PHE A 157 -14.46 2.89 -0.90
N PRO A 158 -14.86 4.00 -0.26
CA PRO A 158 -15.13 4.03 1.18
C PRO A 158 -16.33 3.14 1.56
N ASP A 159 -17.30 2.94 0.68
CA ASP A 159 -18.51 2.17 0.96
C ASP A 159 -18.20 0.71 1.34
N PHE A 160 -17.06 0.21 0.86
CA PHE A 160 -16.55 -1.12 1.21
C PHE A 160 -16.19 -1.27 2.69
N TYR A 161 -15.95 -0.15 3.38
CA TYR A 161 -15.61 -0.08 4.80
C TYR A 161 -16.82 0.20 5.69
N SER A 162 -18.04 0.27 5.13
CA SER A 162 -19.27 0.54 5.88
C SER A 162 -19.56 -0.48 7.00
N LYS A 163 -19.16 -1.75 6.82
CA LYS A 163 -19.38 -2.83 7.79
C LYS A 163 -18.15 -3.14 8.66
N LEU A 164 -17.04 -2.43 8.46
CA LEU A 164 -15.80 -2.69 9.17
C LEU A 164 -15.67 -1.79 10.39
N THR A 165 -15.09 -2.33 11.45
CA THR A 165 -14.77 -1.58 12.66
C THR A 165 -13.35 -1.05 12.64
N LEU A 166 -13.08 -0.06 13.49
CA LEU A 166 -11.74 0.47 13.72
C LEU A 166 -10.77 -0.63 14.18
N PHE A 167 -11.24 -1.55 15.03
CA PHE A 167 -10.45 -2.66 15.53
C PHE A 167 -10.01 -3.60 14.40
N GLU A 168 -10.94 -3.99 13.52
CA GLU A 168 -10.65 -4.87 12.38
C GLU A 168 -9.70 -4.23 11.36
N CYS A 169 -9.75 -2.91 11.20
CA CYS A 169 -8.84 -2.19 10.31
C CYS A 169 -7.45 -2.02 10.94
N ARG A 170 -7.36 -1.78 12.26
CA ARG A 170 -6.09 -1.58 12.94
C ARG A 170 -5.38 -2.87 13.32
N ARG A 171 -6.09 -4.00 13.39
CA ARG A 171 -5.50 -5.30 13.72
C ARG A 171 -4.36 -5.62 12.76
N ASN A 172 -3.18 -5.91 13.30
CA ASN A 172 -2.09 -6.43 12.49
C ASN A 172 -2.49 -7.82 12.02
N PHE A 173 -2.70 -7.96 10.72
CA PHE A 173 -2.93 -9.26 10.13
C PHE A 173 -1.61 -10.02 10.17
N ARG A 174 -1.57 -11.03 11.06
CA ARG A 174 -0.64 -12.15 10.94
C ARG A 174 -1.15 -12.96 9.73
#